data_AF-A0A1V3G9H7-F1
#
_entry.id   AF-A0A1V3G9H7-F1
#
_cell.length_a   1.000
_cell.length_b   1.000
_cell.length_c   1.000
_cell.angle_alpha   90.00
_cell.angle_beta   90.00
_cell.angle_gamma   90.00
#
_symmetry.space_group_name_H-M   'P 1'
#
loop_
_entity.id
_entity.type
_entity.pdbx_description
1 polymer ?
#
loop_
_entity_poly.entity_id
_entity_poly.type
_entity_poly.pdbx_seq_one_letter_code
_entity_poly.pdbx_strand_id
1 'polypeptide(L)'
;MRRVKAVESTLTVANYLKENADLLANKIVDDIIKKFGFQVPPNDILQAKKVYAEFLEFLSESIDCKEGSVPDKLVEWSRDNGKKTAAKHNRISDILIRYPDTRMVFADFIMNISLEHGLGTKDVVLILKRVHHMLDVSLNETVLAFERRSEELLLNAKKELRELSTPIVPIQDGLAVLPLIGSIDTERTEHLMNGVLPKIPEMNIERLIIDFSGIVAIDTEVAANIFNVYRVLGLLGIDVFVTGLRPELAINAVSEGIDFTSIKTFASVKQAIESIRSYS
;
A
#
# COMPACT_ATOMS: atom_id res chain seq x y z
N MET A 1 -32.63 17.08 42.98
CA MET A 1 -33.75 16.89 42.02
C MET A 1 -33.34 17.13 40.55
N ARG A 2 -32.80 18.29 40.14
CA ARG A 2 -32.39 18.54 38.73
C ARG A 2 -31.31 17.59 38.16
N ARG A 3 -30.34 17.15 38.97
CA ARG A 3 -29.27 16.24 38.55
C ARG A 3 -29.75 14.80 38.31
N VAL A 4 -30.78 14.35 39.03
CA VAL A 4 -31.38 13.01 38.89
C VAL A 4 -32.20 12.92 37.61
N LYS A 5 -32.99 13.96 37.30
CA LYS A 5 -33.80 14.06 36.08
C LYS A 5 -32.97 14.08 34.79
N ALA A 6 -31.78 14.70 34.83
CA ALA A 6 -30.88 14.78 33.67
C ALA A 6 -30.25 13.42 33.30
N VAL A 7 -29.85 12.65 34.32
CA VAL A 7 -29.30 11.28 34.14
C VAL A 7 -30.36 10.33 33.58
N GLU A 8 -31.62 10.51 33.99
CA GLU A 8 -32.77 9.73 33.50
C GLU A 8 -33.06 10.00 32.01
N SER A 9 -32.93 11.26 31.56
CA SER A 9 -33.19 11.64 30.16
C SER A 9 -32.09 11.20 29.19
N THR A 10 -30.81 11.23 29.57
CA THR A 10 -29.72 10.74 28.70
C THR A 10 -29.76 9.22 28.55
N LEU A 11 -30.11 8.50 29.63
CA LEU A 11 -30.30 7.05 29.60
C LEU A 11 -31.48 6.66 28.70
N THR A 12 -32.57 7.45 28.74
CA THR A 12 -33.72 7.25 27.84
C THR A 12 -33.32 7.34 26.38
N VAL A 13 -32.51 8.34 26.01
CA VAL A 13 -32.00 8.47 24.64
C VAL A 13 -31.02 7.35 24.29
N ALA A 14 -30.14 6.95 25.21
CA ALA A 14 -29.24 5.83 24.99
C ALA A 14 -30.02 4.54 24.65
N ASN A 15 -31.05 4.22 25.44
CA ASN A 15 -31.91 3.06 25.17
C ASN A 15 -32.65 3.19 23.84
N TYR A 16 -33.21 4.37 23.54
CA TYR A 16 -33.89 4.62 22.28
C TYR A 16 -32.98 4.41 21.06
N LEU A 17 -31.74 4.91 21.11
CA LEU A 17 -30.75 4.73 20.05
C LEU A 17 -30.43 3.24 19.85
N LYS A 18 -30.25 2.49 20.95
CA LYS A 18 -29.92 1.07 20.92
C LYS A 18 -31.06 0.21 20.38
N GLU A 19 -32.29 0.44 20.83
CA GLU A 19 -33.46 -0.34 20.43
C GLU A 19 -33.91 -0.08 18.98
N ASN A 20 -33.58 1.10 18.44
CA ASN A 20 -34.03 1.54 17.12
C ASN A 20 -32.88 1.74 16.11
N ALA A 21 -31.69 1.21 16.40
CA ALA A 21 -30.47 1.47 15.64
C ALA A 21 -30.64 1.25 14.12
N ASP A 22 -31.17 0.11 13.69
CA ASP A 22 -31.41 -0.19 12.27
C ASP A 22 -32.37 0.81 11.60
N LEU A 23 -33.49 1.13 12.26
CA LEU A 23 -34.50 2.04 11.73
C LEU A 23 -33.95 3.45 11.59
N LEU A 24 -33.23 3.91 12.61
CA LEU A 24 -32.62 5.24 12.64
C LEU A 24 -31.49 5.34 11.61
N ALA A 25 -30.65 4.31 11.48
CA ALA A 25 -29.60 4.24 10.48
C ALA A 25 -30.14 4.33 9.05
N ASN A 26 -31.24 3.63 8.75
CA ASN A 26 -31.93 3.76 7.48
C ASN A 26 -32.32 5.21 7.18
N LYS A 27 -32.99 5.87 8.14
CA LYS A 27 -33.43 7.26 8.01
C LYS A 27 -32.26 8.22 7.79
N ILE A 28 -31.18 8.08 8.57
CA ILE A 28 -29.99 8.93 8.46
C ILE A 28 -29.35 8.79 7.08
N VAL A 29 -29.16 7.55 6.59
CA VAL A 29 -28.55 7.32 5.27
C VAL A 29 -29.42 7.89 4.15
N ASP A 30 -30.74 7.68 4.21
CA ASP A 30 -31.68 8.20 3.23
C ASP A 30 -31.69 9.75 3.23
N ASP A 31 -31.60 10.37 4.42
CA ASP A 31 -31.51 11.84 4.58
C ASP A 31 -30.19 12.39 4.00
N ILE A 32 -29.05 11.72 4.21
CA ILE A 32 -27.76 12.12 3.61
C ILE A 32 -27.84 12.09 2.09
N ILE A 33 -28.36 10.99 1.51
CA ILE A 33 -28.49 10.84 0.05
C ILE A 33 -29.40 11.92 -0.51
N LYS A 34 -30.55 12.16 0.12
CA LYS A 34 -31.53 13.16 -0.32
C LYS A 34 -31.01 14.59 -0.23
N LYS A 35 -30.29 14.92 0.84
CA LYS A 35 -29.85 16.30 1.13
C LYS A 35 -28.68 16.75 0.26
N PHE A 36 -27.81 15.81 -0.14
CA PHE A 36 -26.55 16.15 -0.80
C PHE A 36 -26.36 15.52 -2.20
N GLY A 37 -27.32 14.70 -2.66
CA GLY A 37 -27.41 14.28 -4.07
C GLY A 37 -26.28 13.37 -4.53
N PHE A 38 -25.61 12.66 -3.62
CA PHE A 38 -24.51 11.77 -3.96
C PHE A 38 -24.97 10.63 -4.88
N GLN A 39 -24.21 10.37 -5.96
CA GLN A 39 -24.34 9.14 -6.73
C GLN A 39 -23.57 8.03 -6.00
N VAL A 40 -24.29 7.24 -5.20
CA VAL A 40 -23.72 6.14 -4.41
C VAL A 40 -24.23 4.80 -4.95
N PRO A 41 -23.35 3.81 -5.21
CA PRO A 41 -23.77 2.48 -5.62
C PRO A 41 -24.75 1.84 -4.61
N PRO A 42 -25.78 1.08 -5.06
CA PRO A 42 -26.76 0.48 -4.15
C PRO A 42 -26.16 -0.40 -3.05
N ASN A 43 -25.09 -1.15 -3.36
CA ASN A 43 -24.39 -1.98 -2.37
C ASN A 43 -23.70 -1.13 -1.28
N ASP A 44 -23.20 0.05 -1.63
CA ASP A 44 -22.56 0.95 -0.66
C ASP A 44 -23.61 1.60 0.25
N ILE A 45 -24.82 1.85 -0.26
CA ILE A 45 -25.95 2.31 0.55
C ILE A 45 -26.36 1.25 1.58
N LEU A 46 -26.51 -0.01 1.17
CA LEU A 46 -26.82 -1.11 2.08
C LEU A 46 -25.74 -1.29 3.14
N GLN A 47 -24.46 -1.21 2.74
CA GLN A 47 -23.35 -1.27 3.67
C GLN A 47 -23.34 -0.08 4.65
N ALA A 48 -23.63 1.14 4.17
CA ALA A 48 -23.68 2.33 5.02
C ALA A 48 -24.77 2.20 6.09
N LYS A 49 -25.94 1.66 5.73
CA LYS A 49 -27.05 1.40 6.67
C LYS A 49 -26.62 0.48 7.81
N LYS A 50 -25.92 -0.61 7.50
CA LYS A 50 -25.37 -1.52 8.52
C LYS A 50 -24.33 -0.83 9.40
N VAL A 51 -23.38 -0.10 8.80
CA VAL A 51 -22.33 0.63 9.53
C VAL A 51 -22.94 1.67 10.47
N TYR A 52 -23.99 2.35 10.04
CA TYR A 52 -24.62 3.39 10.85
C TYR A 52 -25.46 2.80 11.99
N ALA A 53 -26.07 1.62 11.82
CA ALA A 53 -26.73 0.92 12.91
C ALA A 53 -25.73 0.57 14.02
N GLU A 54 -24.61 -0.06 13.65
CA GLU A 54 -23.52 -0.37 14.58
C GLU A 54 -22.93 0.91 15.24
N PHE A 55 -22.81 2.01 14.48
CA PHE A 55 -22.37 3.30 15.02
C PHE A 55 -23.34 3.86 16.07
N LEU A 56 -24.66 3.73 15.87
CA LEU A 56 -25.67 4.18 16.84
C LEU A 56 -25.66 3.33 18.12
N GLU A 57 -25.36 2.03 18.02
CA GLU A 57 -25.13 1.18 19.19
C GLU A 57 -23.94 1.69 20.00
N PHE A 58 -22.79 1.95 19.35
CA PHE A 58 -21.65 2.55 20.04
C PHE A 58 -21.96 3.94 20.61
N LEU A 59 -22.81 4.72 19.93
CA LEU A 59 -23.22 6.03 20.42
C LEU A 59 -24.01 5.89 21.72
N SER A 60 -24.90 4.89 21.81
CA SER A 60 -25.62 4.59 23.05
C SER A 60 -24.68 4.26 24.21
N GLU A 61 -23.65 3.45 23.96
CA GLU A 61 -22.63 3.09 24.97
C GLU A 61 -21.73 4.29 25.33
N SER A 62 -21.48 5.18 24.37
CA SER A 62 -20.60 6.33 24.57
C SER A 62 -21.15 7.38 25.53
N ILE A 63 -22.47 7.40 25.75
CA ILE A 63 -23.14 8.39 26.62
C ILE A 63 -22.63 8.26 28.06
N ASP A 64 -22.38 7.02 28.53
CA ASP A 64 -21.89 6.72 29.88
C ASP A 64 -20.35 6.70 29.99
N CYS A 65 -19.64 6.90 28.88
CA CYS A 65 -18.17 6.89 28.88
C CYS A 65 -17.58 8.11 29.61
N LYS A 66 -16.31 8.02 30.01
CA LYS A 66 -15.55 9.18 30.50
C LYS A 66 -15.42 10.24 29.40
N GLU A 67 -15.36 11.52 29.76
CA GLU A 67 -15.09 12.58 28.78
C GLU A 67 -13.76 12.32 28.05
N GLY A 68 -13.78 12.45 26.72
CA GLY A 68 -12.60 12.19 25.87
C GLY A 68 -12.31 10.71 25.58
N SER A 69 -13.19 9.79 25.99
CA SER A 69 -13.11 8.38 25.59
C SER A 69 -14.27 7.96 24.68
N VAL A 70 -14.07 6.85 23.99
CA VAL A 70 -15.06 6.12 23.19
C VAL A 70 -15.15 4.67 23.69
N PRO A 71 -16.19 3.90 23.34
CA PRO A 71 -16.22 2.46 23.60
C PRO A 71 -14.98 1.76 23.01
N ASP A 72 -14.35 0.86 23.76
CA ASP A 72 -13.09 0.22 23.33
C ASP A 72 -13.23 -0.49 21.97
N LYS A 73 -14.38 -1.14 21.76
CA LYS A 73 -14.70 -1.85 20.52
C LYS A 73 -14.89 -0.91 19.32
N LEU A 74 -15.19 0.37 19.52
CA LEU A 74 -15.35 1.33 18.42
C LEU A 74 -14.05 1.51 17.64
N VAL A 75 -12.90 1.52 18.32
CA VAL A 75 -11.60 1.73 17.66
C VAL A 75 -11.25 0.56 16.75
N GLU A 76 -11.40 -0.67 17.26
CA GLU A 76 -11.18 -1.89 16.47
C GLU A 76 -12.17 -1.98 15.29
N TRP A 77 -13.45 -1.72 15.56
CA TRP A 77 -14.48 -1.65 14.54
C TRP A 77 -14.19 -0.61 13.45
N SER A 78 -13.74 0.59 13.86
CA SER A 78 -13.38 1.68 12.95
C SER A 78 -12.18 1.31 12.09
N ARG A 79 -11.18 0.65 12.66
CA ARG A 79 -10.01 0.14 11.94
C ARG A 79 -10.41 -0.88 10.87
N ASP A 80 -11.28 -1.82 11.21
CA ASP A 80 -11.71 -2.85 10.26
C ASP A 80 -12.61 -2.28 9.16
N ASN A 81 -13.46 -1.31 9.48
CA ASN A 81 -14.23 -0.58 8.47
C ASN A 81 -13.33 0.26 7.56
N GLY A 82 -12.31 0.91 8.12
CA GLY A 82 -11.28 1.64 7.37
C GLY A 82 -10.57 0.72 6.37
N LYS A 83 -10.12 -0.46 6.80
CA LYS A 83 -9.49 -1.47 5.93
C LYS A 83 -10.42 -1.93 4.79
N LYS A 84 -11.68 -2.28 5.11
CA LYS A 84 -12.67 -2.70 4.11
C LYS A 84 -12.95 -1.59 3.09
N THR A 85 -12.96 -0.33 3.55
CA THR A 85 -13.19 0.85 2.70
C THR A 85 -11.98 1.09 1.78
N ALA A 86 -10.76 1.09 2.33
CA ALA A 86 -9.53 1.25 1.56
C ALA A 86 -9.30 0.13 0.54
N ALA A 87 -9.83 -1.08 0.79
CA ALA A 87 -9.77 -2.19 -0.17
C ALA A 87 -10.75 -2.03 -1.35
N LYS A 88 -11.84 -1.28 -1.19
CA LYS A 88 -12.90 -1.10 -2.21
C LYS A 88 -12.75 0.18 -3.02
N HIS A 89 -12.13 1.21 -2.45
CA HIS A 89 -12.05 2.53 -3.05
C HIS A 89 -10.59 2.90 -3.37
N ASN A 90 -10.41 3.60 -4.49
CA ASN A 90 -9.07 4.01 -4.91
C ASN A 90 -8.57 5.26 -4.18
N ARG A 91 -9.48 6.18 -3.81
CA ARG A 91 -9.11 7.47 -3.22
C ARG A 91 -9.86 7.73 -1.93
N ILE A 92 -9.14 8.19 -0.94
CA ILE A 92 -9.73 8.61 0.34
C ILE A 92 -10.68 9.79 0.17
N SER A 93 -10.46 10.65 -0.83
CA SER A 93 -11.31 11.81 -1.13
C SER A 93 -12.76 11.41 -1.38
N ASP A 94 -13.00 10.23 -1.97
CA ASP A 94 -14.34 9.72 -2.26
C ASP A 94 -15.13 9.42 -0.95
N ILE A 95 -14.41 9.29 0.17
CA ILE A 95 -14.96 9.13 1.52
C ILE A 95 -15.03 10.48 2.24
N LEU A 96 -13.93 11.24 2.27
CA LEU A 96 -13.81 12.47 3.05
C LEU A 96 -14.83 13.54 2.67
N ILE A 97 -15.15 13.68 1.39
CA ILE A 97 -16.11 14.71 0.93
C ILE A 97 -17.50 14.55 1.55
N ARG A 98 -17.85 13.34 2.01
CA ARG A 98 -19.17 13.02 2.59
C ARG A 98 -19.24 13.29 4.09
N TYR A 99 -18.11 13.46 4.77
CA TYR A 99 -18.05 13.59 6.24
C TYR A 99 -18.67 14.88 6.79
N PRO A 100 -18.42 16.08 6.20
CA PRO A 100 -19.06 17.31 6.66
C PRO A 100 -20.59 17.20 6.63
N ASP A 101 -21.11 16.69 5.53
CA ASP A 101 -22.54 16.50 5.27
C ASP A 101 -23.17 15.47 6.21
N THR A 102 -22.48 14.35 6.43
CA THR A 102 -22.85 13.33 7.43
C THR A 102 -22.94 13.95 8.82
N ARG A 103 -21.95 14.77 9.22
CA ARG A 103 -21.92 15.43 10.53
C ARG A 103 -23.12 16.37 10.71
N MET A 104 -23.51 17.10 9.67
CA MET A 104 -24.70 17.96 9.70
C MET A 104 -25.99 17.16 9.89
N VAL A 105 -26.16 16.04 9.18
CA VAL A 105 -27.36 15.20 9.33
C VAL A 105 -27.44 14.58 10.73
N PHE A 106 -26.31 14.11 11.28
CA PHE A 106 -26.28 13.64 12.65
C PHE A 106 -26.63 14.74 13.65
N ALA A 107 -26.17 15.97 13.45
CA ALA A 107 -26.50 17.09 14.33
C ALA A 107 -28.01 17.39 14.33
N ASP A 108 -28.63 17.44 13.16
CA ASP A 108 -30.08 17.62 13.00
C ASP A 108 -30.86 16.46 13.65
N PHE A 109 -30.38 15.23 13.45
CA PHE A 109 -30.96 14.02 14.01
C PHE A 109 -30.93 14.01 15.55
N ILE A 110 -29.77 14.30 16.16
CA ILE A 110 -29.63 14.37 17.62
C ILE A 110 -30.47 15.50 18.20
N MET A 111 -30.56 16.65 17.52
CA MET A 111 -31.43 17.76 17.93
C MET A 111 -32.89 17.30 18.00
N ASN A 112 -33.39 16.62 16.97
CA ASN A 112 -34.79 16.17 16.91
C ASN A 112 -35.11 15.16 18.03
N ILE A 113 -34.27 14.14 18.22
CA ILE A 113 -34.43 13.17 19.33
C ILE A 113 -34.38 13.89 20.69
N SER A 114 -33.48 14.86 20.83
CA SER A 114 -33.37 15.63 22.07
C SER A 114 -34.64 16.41 22.39
N LEU A 115 -35.30 16.98 21.38
CA LEU A 115 -36.58 17.67 21.55
C LEU A 115 -37.71 16.69 21.89
N GLU A 116 -37.80 15.56 21.19
CA GLU A 116 -38.81 14.52 21.42
C GLU A 116 -38.74 13.93 22.84
N HIS A 117 -37.52 13.78 23.38
CA HIS A 117 -37.28 13.23 24.71
C HIS A 117 -37.06 14.29 25.81
N GLY A 118 -37.19 15.57 25.48
CA GLY A 118 -37.11 16.67 26.46
C GLY A 118 -35.73 16.87 27.11
N LEU A 119 -34.65 16.61 26.37
CA LEU A 119 -33.27 16.78 26.85
C LEU A 119 -32.92 18.25 27.07
N GLY A 120 -32.15 18.52 28.14
CA GLY A 120 -31.60 19.84 28.37
C GLY A 120 -30.43 20.14 27.43
N THR A 121 -30.17 21.42 27.16
CA THR A 121 -29.09 21.86 26.25
C THR A 121 -27.72 21.25 26.57
N LYS A 122 -27.41 21.04 27.86
CA LYS A 122 -26.15 20.41 28.29
C LYS A 122 -26.02 18.97 27.81
N ASP A 123 -27.12 18.23 27.84
CA ASP A 123 -27.18 16.83 27.43
C ASP A 123 -27.11 16.71 25.91
N VAL A 124 -27.76 17.63 25.18
CA VAL A 124 -27.63 17.72 23.72
C VAL A 124 -26.19 17.97 23.31
N VAL A 125 -25.52 18.95 23.93
CA VAL A 125 -24.11 19.25 23.66
C VAL A 125 -23.20 18.06 24.01
N LEU A 126 -23.51 17.34 25.09
CA LEU A 126 -22.78 16.11 25.46
C LEU A 126 -22.88 15.07 24.34
N ILE A 127 -24.09 14.74 23.88
CA ILE A 127 -24.31 13.73 22.84
C ILE A 127 -23.68 14.16 21.51
N LEU A 128 -23.79 15.44 21.12
CA LEU A 128 -23.11 15.96 19.93
C LEU A 128 -21.59 15.83 20.01
N LYS A 129 -20.99 16.13 21.18
CA LYS A 129 -19.55 15.90 21.39
C LYS A 129 -19.18 14.42 21.24
N ARG A 130 -20.03 13.49 21.69
CA ARG A 130 -19.82 12.05 21.49
C ARG A 130 -19.84 11.67 20.03
N VAL A 131 -20.87 12.08 19.29
CA VAL A 131 -20.97 11.83 17.85
C VAL A 131 -19.74 12.35 17.12
N HIS A 132 -19.34 13.61 17.36
CA HIS A 132 -18.18 14.19 16.71
C HIS A 132 -16.90 13.40 17.01
N HIS A 133 -16.66 13.08 18.28
CA HIS A 133 -15.47 12.34 18.66
C HIS A 133 -15.42 10.95 18.02
N MET A 134 -16.55 10.24 18.00
CA MET A 134 -16.64 8.93 17.36
C MET A 134 -16.45 9.00 15.84
N LEU A 135 -17.03 10.00 15.17
CA LEU A 135 -16.81 10.24 13.75
C LEU A 135 -15.33 10.54 13.45
N ASP A 136 -14.68 11.33 14.29
CA ASP A 136 -13.25 11.67 14.13
C ASP A 136 -12.35 10.45 14.36
N VAL A 137 -12.66 9.58 15.33
CA VAL A 137 -11.99 8.28 15.51
C VAL A 137 -12.15 7.42 14.25
N SER A 138 -13.38 7.30 13.73
CA SER A 138 -13.67 6.53 12.52
C SER A 138 -12.94 7.09 11.29
N LEU A 139 -12.89 8.43 11.17
CA LEU A 139 -12.20 9.12 10.09
C LEU A 139 -10.70 8.88 10.14
N ASN A 140 -10.08 9.01 11.31
CA ASN A 140 -8.65 8.79 11.50
C ASN A 140 -8.25 7.36 11.15
N GLU A 141 -8.99 6.36 11.63
CA GLU A 141 -8.71 4.96 11.26
C GLU A 141 -8.90 4.68 9.77
N THR A 142 -9.86 5.38 9.12
CA THR A 142 -10.02 5.32 7.67
C THR A 142 -8.81 5.92 6.96
N VAL A 143 -8.34 7.10 7.38
CA VAL A 143 -7.13 7.74 6.82
C VAL A 143 -5.92 6.82 6.93
N LEU A 144 -5.66 6.30 8.13
CA LEU A 144 -4.56 5.39 8.39
C LEU A 144 -4.66 4.09 7.55
N ALA A 145 -5.87 3.61 7.28
CA ALA A 145 -6.06 2.44 6.41
C ALA A 145 -5.69 2.72 4.95
N PHE A 146 -6.03 3.90 4.41
CA PHE A 146 -5.62 4.31 3.07
C PHE A 146 -4.11 4.54 2.97
N GLU A 147 -3.50 5.14 4.00
CA GLU A 147 -2.03 5.33 4.06
C GLU A 147 -1.30 3.99 4.03
N ARG A 148 -1.66 3.06 4.94
CA ARG A 148 -1.07 1.70 4.96
C ARG A 148 -1.24 0.99 3.63
N ARG A 149 -2.43 1.08 3.02
CA ARG A 149 -2.69 0.45 1.72
C ARG A 149 -1.82 1.04 0.60
N SER A 150 -1.63 2.36 0.59
CA SER A 150 -0.78 3.05 -0.37
C SER A 150 0.69 2.63 -0.20
N GLU A 151 1.18 2.56 1.04
CA GLU A 151 2.53 2.09 1.36
C GLU A 151 2.76 0.64 0.91
N GLU A 152 1.80 -0.26 1.18
CA GLU A 152 1.84 -1.65 0.72
C GLU A 152 1.90 -1.75 -0.80
N LEU A 153 1.05 -1.00 -1.52
CA LEU A 153 1.04 -0.96 -2.97
C LEU A 153 2.36 -0.46 -3.54
N LEU A 154 2.91 0.60 -2.96
CA LEU A 154 4.20 1.15 -3.37
C LEU A 154 5.34 0.16 -3.13
N LEU A 155 5.35 -0.52 -1.98
CA LEU A 155 6.36 -1.51 -1.66
C LEU A 155 6.30 -2.71 -2.62
N ASN A 156 5.09 -3.20 -2.90
CA ASN A 156 4.88 -4.29 -3.84
C ASN A 156 5.29 -3.90 -5.26
N ALA A 157 4.89 -2.70 -5.73
CA ALA A 157 5.31 -2.19 -7.03
C ALA A 157 6.84 -2.07 -7.14
N LYS A 158 7.52 -1.57 -6.09
CA LYS A 158 8.99 -1.54 -6.04
C LYS A 158 9.60 -2.93 -6.09
N LYS A 159 9.01 -3.90 -5.40
CA LYS A 159 9.47 -5.30 -5.42
C LYS A 159 9.32 -5.91 -6.81
N GLU A 160 8.17 -5.75 -7.45
CA GLU A 160 7.92 -6.23 -8.81
C GLU A 160 8.88 -5.59 -9.82
N LEU A 161 9.10 -4.27 -9.72
CA LEU A 161 10.09 -3.58 -10.56
C LEU A 161 11.50 -4.16 -10.38
N ARG A 162 11.91 -4.52 -9.16
CA ARG A 162 13.21 -5.17 -8.92
C ARG A 162 13.27 -6.55 -9.58
N GLU A 163 12.25 -7.39 -9.38
CA GLU A 163 12.19 -8.72 -9.99
C GLU A 163 12.19 -8.65 -11.54
N LEU A 164 11.58 -7.62 -12.13
CA LEU A 164 11.60 -7.38 -13.57
C LEU A 164 12.89 -6.70 -14.08
N SER A 165 13.72 -6.15 -13.21
CA SER A 165 14.87 -5.30 -13.61
C SER A 165 16.10 -6.07 -14.09
N THR A 166 16.14 -7.39 -13.91
CA THR A 166 17.31 -8.20 -14.24
C THR A 166 16.96 -9.64 -14.69
N PRO A 167 16.13 -9.82 -15.74
CA PRO A 167 15.79 -11.16 -16.21
C PRO A 167 16.97 -11.76 -16.99
N ILE A 168 17.37 -12.98 -16.65
CA ILE A 168 18.17 -13.79 -17.58
C ILE A 168 17.24 -14.21 -18.72
N VAL A 169 17.60 -13.84 -19.95
CA VAL A 169 16.82 -14.10 -21.16
C VAL A 169 17.48 -15.24 -21.95
N PRO A 170 16.90 -16.45 -21.99
CA PRO A 170 17.39 -17.53 -22.83
C PRO A 170 17.32 -17.14 -24.31
N ILE A 171 18.41 -17.36 -25.04
CA ILE A 171 18.51 -17.07 -26.48
C ILE A 171 18.41 -18.36 -27.31
N GLN A 172 19.02 -19.43 -26.81
CA GLN A 172 19.00 -20.78 -27.38
C GLN A 172 19.45 -21.77 -26.28
N ASP A 173 19.38 -23.08 -26.55
CA ASP A 173 19.80 -24.10 -25.59
C ASP A 173 21.22 -23.83 -25.07
N GLY A 174 21.36 -23.80 -23.75
CA GLY A 174 22.63 -23.54 -23.06
C GLY A 174 23.15 -22.11 -23.16
N LEU A 175 22.46 -21.16 -23.83
CA LEU A 175 22.91 -19.77 -23.97
C LEU A 175 21.84 -18.77 -23.55
N ALA A 176 22.20 -17.88 -22.63
CA ALA A 176 21.35 -16.79 -22.19
C ALA A 176 22.05 -15.43 -22.17
N VAL A 177 21.26 -14.36 -22.10
CA VAL A 177 21.74 -12.98 -21.95
C VAL A 177 21.22 -12.41 -20.63
N LEU A 178 22.09 -11.75 -19.87
CA LEU A 178 21.79 -10.96 -18.70
C LEU A 178 21.96 -9.47 -19.05
N PRO A 179 20.90 -8.76 -19.45
CA PRO A 179 20.98 -7.34 -19.74
C PRO A 179 21.05 -6.52 -18.45
N LEU A 180 22.02 -5.61 -18.39
CA LEU A 180 22.16 -4.64 -17.32
C LEU A 180 21.64 -3.27 -17.81
N ILE A 181 20.54 -2.79 -17.23
CA ILE A 181 19.81 -1.60 -17.71
C ILE A 181 19.69 -0.54 -16.62
N GLY A 182 20.16 0.69 -16.85
CA GLY A 182 20.05 1.81 -15.90
C GLY A 182 21.33 2.01 -15.08
N SER A 183 21.21 2.47 -13.84
CA SER A 183 22.32 2.48 -12.88
C SER A 183 22.48 1.11 -12.23
N ILE A 184 23.73 0.71 -12.00
CA ILE A 184 24.04 -0.41 -11.11
C ILE A 184 24.47 0.20 -9.78
N ASP A 185 23.83 -0.22 -8.69
CA ASP A 185 24.16 0.14 -7.32
C ASP A 185 24.38 -1.13 -6.47
N THR A 186 24.67 -0.94 -5.19
CA THR A 186 24.90 -2.05 -4.24
C THR A 186 23.68 -2.95 -4.12
N GLU A 187 22.46 -2.39 -3.99
CA GLU A 187 21.21 -3.16 -3.85
C GLU A 187 21.00 -4.08 -5.07
N ARG A 188 21.26 -3.57 -6.27
CA ARG A 188 21.11 -4.37 -7.49
C ARG A 188 22.17 -5.45 -7.62
N THR A 189 23.39 -5.19 -7.15
CA THR A 189 24.44 -6.21 -7.20
C THR A 189 24.20 -7.32 -6.18
N GLU A 190 23.66 -6.98 -5.01
CA GLU A 190 23.17 -7.97 -4.04
C GLU A 190 22.01 -8.79 -4.62
N HIS A 191 21.08 -8.17 -5.34
CA HIS A 191 20.00 -8.89 -6.03
C HIS A 191 20.54 -9.85 -7.10
N LEU A 192 21.56 -9.45 -7.86
CA LEU A 192 22.24 -10.32 -8.81
C LEU A 192 22.83 -11.55 -8.10
N MET A 193 23.63 -11.32 -7.05
CA MET A 193 24.31 -12.38 -6.30
C MET A 193 23.36 -13.33 -5.58
N ASN A 194 22.33 -12.80 -4.91
CA ASN A 194 21.46 -13.58 -4.02
C ASN A 194 20.13 -13.99 -4.67
N GLY A 195 19.72 -13.33 -5.74
CA GLY A 195 18.42 -13.54 -6.39
C GLY A 195 18.51 -14.18 -7.77
N VAL A 196 19.51 -13.78 -8.57
CA VAL A 196 19.63 -14.20 -9.98
C VAL A 196 20.60 -15.37 -10.14
N LEU A 197 21.83 -15.26 -9.62
CA LEU A 197 22.84 -16.32 -9.74
C LEU A 197 22.38 -17.69 -9.20
N PRO A 198 21.69 -17.79 -8.04
CA PRO A 198 21.27 -19.09 -7.51
C PRO A 198 20.25 -19.83 -8.39
N LYS A 199 19.57 -19.12 -9.30
CA LYS A 199 18.59 -19.72 -10.22
C LYS A 199 19.24 -20.29 -11.48
N ILE A 200 20.48 -19.89 -11.79
CA ILE A 200 21.14 -20.29 -13.04
C ILE A 200 21.31 -21.81 -13.20
N PRO A 201 21.69 -22.58 -12.15
CA PRO A 201 21.80 -24.03 -12.27
C PRO A 201 20.48 -24.72 -12.66
N GLU A 202 19.33 -24.15 -12.30
CA GLU A 202 18.01 -24.68 -12.64
C GLU A 202 17.60 -24.39 -14.09
N MET A 203 18.31 -23.49 -14.78
CA MET A 203 17.96 -22.99 -16.10
C MET A 203 18.73 -23.67 -17.25
N ASN A 204 19.56 -24.69 -16.97
CA ASN A 204 20.43 -25.37 -17.96
C ASN A 204 21.27 -24.38 -18.81
N ILE A 205 21.82 -23.35 -18.17
CA ILE A 205 22.65 -22.35 -18.84
C ILE A 205 24.11 -22.77 -18.73
N GLU A 206 24.77 -22.92 -19.87
CA GLU A 206 26.21 -23.22 -19.96
C GLU A 206 27.02 -21.97 -20.29
N ARG A 207 26.40 -21.04 -21.03
CA ARG A 207 27.01 -19.80 -21.54
C ARG A 207 26.12 -18.61 -21.21
N LEU A 208 26.71 -17.56 -20.63
CA LEU A 208 26.00 -16.34 -20.25
C LEU A 208 26.65 -15.11 -20.87
N ILE A 209 25.87 -14.31 -21.58
CA ILE A 209 26.29 -12.99 -22.08
C ILE A 209 25.80 -11.92 -21.12
N ILE A 210 26.71 -11.17 -20.47
CA ILE A 210 26.36 -10.01 -19.64
C ILE A 210 26.47 -8.76 -20.51
N ASP A 211 25.35 -8.07 -20.72
CA ASP A 211 25.29 -6.91 -21.62
C ASP A 211 25.23 -5.59 -20.85
N PHE A 212 26.24 -4.75 -21.05
CA PHE A 212 26.41 -3.44 -20.42
C PHE A 212 25.87 -2.29 -21.27
N SER A 213 25.29 -2.58 -22.45
CA SER A 213 24.86 -1.55 -23.40
C SER A 213 23.84 -0.56 -22.80
N GLY A 214 22.99 -1.04 -21.89
CA GLY A 214 21.94 -0.28 -21.21
C GLY A 214 22.38 0.45 -19.94
N ILE A 215 23.65 0.36 -19.52
CA ILE A 215 24.15 1.06 -18.34
C ILE A 215 24.44 2.53 -18.66
N VAL A 216 24.01 3.41 -17.76
CA VAL A 216 24.24 4.87 -17.86
C VAL A 216 25.52 5.28 -17.12
N ALA A 217 25.74 4.71 -15.93
CA ALA A 217 26.92 4.95 -15.10
C ALA A 217 27.18 3.72 -14.21
N ILE A 218 28.45 3.47 -13.90
CA ILE A 218 28.87 2.48 -12.90
C ILE A 218 29.70 3.20 -11.85
N ASP A 219 29.40 2.99 -10.58
CA ASP A 219 30.27 3.42 -9.49
C ASP A 219 31.49 2.47 -9.38
N THR A 220 32.62 2.97 -8.91
CA THR A 220 33.87 2.20 -8.78
C THR A 220 33.71 1.01 -7.82
N GLU A 221 32.98 1.19 -6.71
CA GLU A 221 32.65 0.12 -5.75
C GLU A 221 31.76 -0.96 -6.38
N VAL A 222 30.88 -0.56 -7.28
CA VAL A 222 29.93 -1.44 -7.96
C VAL A 222 30.58 -2.25 -9.07
N ALA A 223 31.57 -1.67 -9.77
CA ALA A 223 32.37 -2.38 -10.76
C ALA A 223 33.02 -3.62 -10.14
N ALA A 224 33.69 -3.49 -9.00
CA ALA A 224 34.30 -4.61 -8.29
C ALA A 224 33.30 -5.73 -7.96
N ASN A 225 32.07 -5.37 -7.54
CA ASN A 225 31.04 -6.36 -7.23
C ASN A 225 30.52 -7.09 -8.48
N ILE A 226 30.41 -6.42 -9.63
CA ILE A 226 30.10 -7.07 -10.93
C ILE A 226 31.18 -8.09 -11.31
N PHE A 227 32.45 -7.82 -11.02
CA PHE A 227 33.52 -8.79 -11.25
C PHE A 227 33.45 -10.00 -10.32
N ASN A 228 32.98 -9.81 -9.09
CA ASN A 228 32.69 -10.94 -8.21
C ASN A 228 31.58 -11.81 -8.82
N VAL A 229 30.55 -11.21 -9.43
CA VAL A 229 29.49 -11.97 -10.14
C VAL A 229 30.11 -12.84 -11.24
N TYR A 230 30.99 -12.27 -12.07
CA TYR A 230 31.74 -13.02 -13.09
C TYR A 230 32.53 -14.20 -12.50
N ARG A 231 33.26 -13.99 -11.40
CA ARG A 231 34.05 -15.05 -10.76
C ARG A 231 33.17 -16.17 -10.22
N VAL A 232 32.05 -15.83 -9.58
CA VAL A 232 31.08 -16.82 -9.07
C VAL A 232 30.51 -17.65 -10.22
N LEU A 233 30.13 -17.01 -11.33
CA LEU A 233 29.64 -17.71 -12.53
C LEU A 233 30.68 -18.68 -13.09
N GLY A 234 31.95 -18.26 -13.18
CA GLY A 234 33.03 -19.15 -13.62
C GLY A 234 33.24 -20.35 -12.70
N LEU A 235 33.11 -20.16 -11.37
CA LEU A 235 33.17 -21.25 -10.39
C LEU A 235 31.98 -22.23 -10.51
N LEU A 236 30.84 -21.75 -10.98
CA LEU A 236 29.67 -22.58 -11.29
C LEU A 236 29.79 -23.31 -12.65
N GLY A 237 30.91 -23.13 -13.36
CA GLY A 237 31.15 -23.76 -14.66
C GLY A 237 30.43 -23.08 -15.83
N ILE A 238 30.03 -21.82 -15.67
CA ILE A 238 29.35 -21.05 -16.71
C ILE A 238 30.38 -20.22 -17.48
N ASP A 239 30.39 -20.37 -18.80
CA ASP A 239 31.21 -19.57 -19.71
C ASP A 239 30.60 -18.17 -19.88
N VAL A 240 31.26 -17.16 -19.31
CA VAL A 240 30.76 -15.78 -19.33
C VAL A 240 31.40 -14.95 -20.45
N PHE A 241 30.56 -14.23 -21.18
CA PHE A 241 30.95 -13.26 -22.19
C PHE A 241 30.41 -11.88 -21.82
N VAL A 242 31.15 -10.83 -22.14
CA VAL A 242 30.74 -9.45 -21.81
C VAL A 242 30.52 -8.64 -23.08
N THR A 243 29.43 -7.88 -23.15
CA THR A 243 29.12 -7.02 -24.30
C THR A 243 28.77 -5.60 -23.91
N GLY A 244 28.88 -4.67 -24.86
CA GLY A 244 28.36 -3.31 -24.68
C GLY A 244 29.14 -2.44 -23.69
N LEU A 245 30.37 -2.83 -23.31
CA LEU A 245 31.24 -2.00 -22.49
C LEU A 245 31.67 -0.74 -23.24
N ARG A 246 31.32 0.42 -22.69
CA ARG A 246 31.77 1.72 -23.22
C ARG A 246 33.24 1.98 -22.85
N PRO A 247 34.00 2.73 -23.67
CA PRO A 247 35.42 2.98 -23.42
C PRO A 247 35.73 3.56 -22.03
N GLU A 248 34.91 4.50 -21.56
CA GLU A 248 35.05 5.10 -20.23
C GLU A 248 34.95 4.07 -19.09
N LEU A 249 34.02 3.12 -19.19
CA LEU A 249 33.84 2.04 -18.21
C LEU A 249 35.05 1.10 -18.20
N ALA A 250 35.59 0.80 -19.38
CA ALA A 250 36.78 -0.04 -19.51
C ALA A 250 38.03 0.64 -18.92
N ILE A 251 38.22 1.95 -19.16
CA ILE A 251 39.32 2.73 -18.58
C ILE A 251 39.27 2.70 -17.06
N ASN A 252 38.10 2.98 -16.47
CA ASN A 252 37.93 3.03 -15.02
C ASN A 252 38.19 1.68 -14.35
N ALA A 253 37.69 0.59 -14.93
CA ALA A 253 37.91 -0.73 -14.35
C ALA A 253 39.38 -1.21 -14.49
N VAL A 254 40.11 -0.79 -15.52
CA VAL A 254 41.55 -1.03 -15.63
C VAL A 254 42.33 -0.23 -14.57
N SER A 255 41.97 1.04 -14.32
CA SER A 255 42.65 1.86 -13.30
C SER A 255 42.48 1.33 -11.87
N GLU A 256 41.39 0.61 -11.60
CA GLU A 256 41.12 -0.06 -10.32
C GLU A 256 41.82 -1.43 -10.20
N GLY A 257 42.69 -1.77 -11.15
CA GLY A 257 43.46 -3.02 -11.14
C GLY A 257 42.61 -4.25 -11.47
N ILE A 258 41.45 -4.07 -12.11
CA ILE A 258 40.60 -5.20 -12.48
C ILE A 258 41.03 -5.78 -13.83
N ASP A 259 41.36 -7.07 -13.80
CA ASP A 259 41.87 -7.78 -14.95
C ASP A 259 40.76 -8.35 -15.85
N PHE A 260 40.45 -7.64 -16.94
CA PHE A 260 39.58 -8.13 -18.01
C PHE A 260 40.25 -9.09 -18.99
N THR A 261 41.56 -9.34 -18.91
CA THR A 261 42.26 -10.17 -19.92
C THR A 261 41.75 -11.61 -19.97
N SER A 262 41.17 -12.09 -18.86
CA SER A 262 40.51 -13.39 -18.76
C SER A 262 39.09 -13.42 -19.31
N ILE A 263 38.46 -12.26 -19.58
CA ILE A 263 37.07 -12.14 -19.99
C ILE A 263 36.97 -11.90 -21.50
N LYS A 264 36.25 -12.77 -22.22
CA LYS A 264 35.95 -12.54 -23.63
C LYS A 264 34.92 -11.41 -23.76
N THR A 265 35.34 -10.31 -24.39
CA THR A 265 34.52 -9.11 -24.59
C THR A 265 34.16 -8.91 -26.07
N PHE A 266 32.97 -8.39 -26.34
CA PHE A 266 32.53 -8.01 -27.69
C PHE A 266 31.80 -6.66 -27.68
N ALA A 267 31.74 -5.99 -28.83
CA ALA A 267 31.05 -4.71 -28.92
C ALA A 267 29.53 -4.83 -28.79
N SER A 268 28.95 -5.99 -29.11
CA SER A 268 27.50 -6.22 -29.06
C SER A 268 27.15 -7.68 -28.79
N VAL A 269 25.93 -7.92 -28.27
CA VAL A 269 25.35 -9.26 -28.11
C VAL A 269 25.37 -10.04 -29.43
N LYS A 270 25.09 -9.38 -30.56
CA LYS A 270 25.14 -10.00 -31.89
C LYS A 270 26.52 -10.60 -32.20
N GLN A 271 27.58 -9.82 -32.00
CA GLN A 271 28.96 -10.28 -32.24
C GLN A 271 29.34 -11.43 -31.31
N ALA A 272 28.90 -11.39 -30.04
CA ALA A 272 29.12 -12.47 -29.10
C ALA A 272 28.47 -13.77 -29.59
N ILE A 273 27.20 -13.71 -30.00
CA ILE A 273 26.47 -14.89 -30.52
C ILE A 273 27.15 -15.46 -31.78
N GLU A 274 27.54 -14.62 -32.73
CA GLU A 274 28.23 -15.04 -33.96
C GLU A 274 29.57 -15.72 -33.66
N SER A 275 30.33 -15.16 -32.71
CA SER A 275 31.59 -15.73 -32.24
C SER A 275 31.38 -17.10 -31.57
N ILE A 276 30.46 -17.20 -30.62
CA ILE A 276 30.16 -18.44 -29.89
C ILE A 276 29.78 -19.59 -30.84
N ARG A 277 29.00 -19.30 -31.89
CA ARG A 277 28.64 -20.27 -32.93
C ARG A 277 29.83 -20.76 -33.76
N SER A 278 30.88 -19.95 -33.88
CA SER A 278 32.06 -20.31 -34.66
C SER A 278 33.01 -21.26 -33.92
N TYR A 279 32.81 -21.44 -32.61
CA TYR A 279 33.61 -22.32 -31.73
C TYR A 279 32.85 -23.58 -31.27
N SER A 280 31.57 -23.73 -31.65
CA SER A 280 30.73 -24.90 -31.36
C SER A 280 30.63 -25.79 -32.59
#